data_AF-A0A3N5SB43-F1
#
_entry.id   AF-A0A3N5SB43-F1
#
_cell.length_a   1.000
_cell.length_b   1.000
_cell.length_c   1.000
_cell.angle_alpha   90.00
_cell.angle_beta   90.00
_cell.angle_gamma   90.00
#
_symmetry.space_group_name_H-M   'P 1'
#
loop_
_entity.id
_entity.type
_entity.pdbx_description
1 polymer ?
#
loop_
_entity_poly.entity_id
_entity_poly.type
_entity_poly.pdbx_seq_one_letter_code
_entity_poly.pdbx_strand_id
1 'polypeptide(L)'
;MSGQNYLRLYTIATPAESAFLLNEGRVYFFVSNSDKYALKGNNLIIGATELILNNLLDMNLPRLETALGDPDSKVKKIPAETFLSSLDTYSVALNVSMVIAEQVVLTNQIINTNLESVQGDEKRVKETSIEYYRIVARLHQEYEKRRLPWLKMLTEKFETTLICKRGEAFGRTAAPTRITTPLVNTETTLELPKDAVICEQGSMGDEMYILQSGTIDVLINGTRVTSISDHGYVFGEIALLLGEKRTATLKAKSDVLLTRLRKSDRKNISGAQDSILRALLTSLAQKHYYNVEK
;
A
#
# COMPACT_ATOMS: atom_id res chain seq x y z
N MET A 1 -17.98 -30.16 -7.58
CA MET A 1 -16.66 -29.69 -8.04
C MET A 1 -15.63 -30.67 -7.49
N SER A 2 -14.97 -31.43 -8.38
CA SER A 2 -13.99 -32.46 -8.03
C SER A 2 -12.86 -31.88 -7.18
N GLY A 3 -12.57 -32.52 -6.04
CA GLY A 3 -11.60 -32.06 -5.05
C GLY A 3 -10.17 -32.05 -5.57
N GLN A 4 -9.69 -30.89 -6.03
CA GLN A 4 -8.27 -30.62 -6.07
C GLN A 4 -7.79 -30.42 -4.63
N ASN A 5 -6.86 -31.27 -4.20
CA ASN A 5 -6.33 -31.27 -2.84
C ASN A 5 -5.29 -30.15 -2.68
N TYR A 6 -5.77 -28.91 -2.52
CA TYR A 6 -4.91 -27.74 -2.31
C TYR A 6 -4.17 -27.83 -0.96
N LEU A 7 -2.90 -27.40 -0.95
CA LEU A 7 -2.15 -27.20 0.29
C LEU A 7 -2.62 -25.92 0.97
N ARG A 8 -3.41 -26.03 2.04
CA ARG A 8 -3.84 -24.86 2.81
C ARG A 8 -2.67 -24.30 3.63
N LEU A 9 -2.31 -23.05 3.38
CA LEU A 9 -1.26 -22.36 4.14
C LEU A 9 -1.84 -21.64 5.35
N TYR A 10 -2.87 -20.82 5.14
CA TYR A 10 -3.61 -20.14 6.19
C TYR A 10 -5.00 -19.73 5.71
N THR A 11 -5.87 -19.43 6.67
CA THR A 11 -7.26 -19.00 6.42
C THR A 11 -7.45 -17.57 6.89
N ILE A 12 -8.29 -16.80 6.19
CA ILE A 12 -8.74 -15.48 6.62
C ILE A 12 -9.23 -15.51 8.08
N ALA A 13 -9.05 -14.41 8.80
CA ALA A 13 -9.44 -14.21 10.20
C ALA A 13 -8.76 -15.13 11.25
N THR A 14 -7.79 -15.96 10.85
CA THR A 14 -6.94 -16.71 11.80
C THR A 14 -5.72 -15.89 12.24
N PRO A 15 -5.07 -16.21 13.37
CA PRO A 15 -3.84 -15.54 13.79
C PRO A 15 -2.71 -15.63 12.76
N ALA A 16 -2.00 -14.52 12.54
CA ALA A 16 -0.83 -14.46 11.67
C ALA A 16 0.44 -14.87 12.44
N GLU A 17 0.74 -16.18 12.47
CA GLU A 17 1.84 -16.74 13.27
C GLU A 17 3.09 -17.14 12.45
N SER A 18 3.04 -17.06 11.13
CA SER A 18 4.12 -17.59 10.27
C SER A 18 4.12 -17.01 8.86
N ALA A 19 5.28 -16.73 8.29
CA ALA A 19 5.40 -16.56 6.84
C ALA A 19 5.59 -17.92 6.18
N PHE A 20 5.60 -17.96 4.84
CA PHE A 20 5.85 -19.18 4.09
C PHE A 20 6.83 -18.92 2.96
N LEU A 21 7.82 -19.80 2.81
CA LEU A 21 8.72 -19.81 1.67
C LEU A 21 8.16 -20.78 0.61
N LEU A 22 7.69 -20.23 -0.49
CA LEU A 22 7.38 -20.98 -1.71
C LEU A 22 8.68 -21.23 -2.47
N ASN A 23 9.25 -22.42 -2.34
CA ASN A 23 10.46 -22.80 -3.06
C ASN A 23 10.19 -22.92 -4.57
N GLU A 24 9.03 -23.48 -4.92
CA GLU A 24 8.60 -23.70 -6.30
C GLU A 24 7.08 -23.92 -6.31
N GLY A 25 6.39 -23.32 -7.28
CA GLY A 25 4.98 -23.60 -7.54
C GLY A 25 4.13 -22.33 -7.60
N ARG A 26 2.88 -22.44 -7.16
CA ARG A 26 1.89 -21.37 -7.20
C ARG A 26 1.01 -21.38 -5.96
N VAL A 27 0.71 -20.19 -5.45
CA VAL A 27 -0.22 -19.98 -4.34
C VAL A 27 -1.31 -19.02 -4.78
N TYR A 28 -2.56 -19.40 -4.53
CA TYR A 28 -3.74 -18.56 -4.70
C TYR A 28 -4.08 -17.87 -3.40
N PHE A 29 -4.44 -16.59 -3.51
CA PHE A 29 -4.90 -15.76 -2.41
C PHE A 29 -6.33 -15.34 -2.70
N PHE A 30 -7.23 -15.64 -1.77
CA PHE A 30 -8.66 -15.36 -1.87
C PHE A 30 -8.98 -14.16 -0.99
N VAL A 31 -9.16 -13.00 -1.63
CA VAL A 31 -9.52 -11.72 -1.00
C VAL A 31 -11.01 -11.71 -0.63
N SER A 32 -11.83 -12.35 -1.45
CA SER A 32 -13.26 -12.57 -1.20
C SER A 32 -13.69 -13.94 -1.70
N ASN A 33 -14.99 -14.25 -1.61
CA ASN A 33 -15.53 -15.49 -2.18
C ASN A 33 -15.48 -15.53 -3.71
N SER A 34 -15.47 -14.36 -4.37
CA SER A 34 -15.39 -14.24 -5.84
C SER A 34 -13.99 -13.91 -6.33
N ASP A 35 -13.23 -13.16 -5.53
CA ASP A 35 -12.01 -12.52 -5.99
C ASP A 35 -10.77 -13.22 -5.45
N LYS A 36 -9.88 -13.57 -6.38
CA LYS A 36 -8.61 -14.19 -6.06
C LYS A 36 -7.52 -13.74 -7.02
N TYR A 37 -6.29 -13.78 -6.56
CA TYR A 37 -5.10 -13.66 -7.38
C TYR A 37 -4.13 -14.80 -7.07
N ALA A 38 -3.06 -14.93 -7.86
CA ALA A 38 -2.08 -15.98 -7.65
C ALA A 38 -0.66 -15.43 -7.82
N LEU A 39 0.22 -15.89 -6.94
CA LEU A 39 1.67 -15.71 -7.09
C LEU A 39 2.25 -17.03 -7.58
N LYS A 40 3.14 -16.95 -8.57
CA LYS A 40 3.85 -18.11 -9.13
C LYS A 40 5.33 -17.79 -9.25
N GLY A 41 6.17 -18.69 -8.76
CA GLY A 41 7.61 -18.51 -8.90
C GLY A 41 8.39 -19.42 -7.98
N ASN A 42 9.67 -19.07 -7.80
CA ASN A 42 10.62 -19.81 -7.00
C ASN A 42 11.18 -18.90 -5.90
N ASN A 43 11.36 -19.46 -4.71
CA ASN A 43 11.89 -18.77 -3.53
C ASN A 43 11.14 -17.47 -3.17
N LEU A 44 9.80 -17.49 -3.18
CA LEU A 44 8.97 -16.35 -2.80
C LEU A 44 8.58 -16.45 -1.32
N ILE A 45 8.76 -15.38 -0.55
CA ILE A 45 8.29 -15.31 0.83
C ILE A 45 6.92 -14.64 0.87
N ILE A 46 5.90 -15.39 1.25
CA ILE A 46 4.48 -14.98 1.24
C ILE A 46 3.89 -14.98 2.65
N GLY A 47 2.74 -14.31 2.81
CA GLY A 47 2.05 -14.19 4.11
C GLY A 47 2.79 -13.27 5.09
N ALA A 48 3.46 -12.24 4.56
CA ALA A 48 4.31 -11.32 5.30
C ALA A 48 3.58 -10.05 5.78
N THR A 49 2.53 -9.60 5.06
CA THR A 49 1.86 -8.32 5.30
C THR A 49 1.42 -8.14 6.76
N GLU A 50 0.68 -9.10 7.31
CA GLU A 50 0.16 -8.98 8.67
C GLU A 50 1.27 -9.04 9.71
N LEU A 51 2.31 -9.86 9.46
CA LEU A 51 3.47 -9.97 10.36
C LEU A 51 4.23 -8.64 10.45
N ILE A 52 4.44 -7.98 9.31
CA ILE A 52 5.13 -6.69 9.24
C ILE A 52 4.31 -5.61 9.94
N LEU A 53 3.02 -5.51 9.64
CA LEU A 53 2.15 -4.49 10.24
C LEU A 53 1.95 -4.70 11.73
N ASN A 54 1.84 -5.95 12.20
CA ASN A 54 1.73 -6.26 13.61
C ASN A 54 3.01 -5.92 14.38
N ASN A 55 4.18 -6.14 13.78
CA ASN A 55 5.46 -5.87 14.43
C ASN A 55 5.90 -4.40 14.36
N LEU A 56 5.63 -3.71 13.25
CA LEU A 56 6.11 -2.33 13.05
C LEU A 56 5.10 -1.27 13.46
N LEU A 57 3.80 -1.60 13.47
CA LEU A 57 2.70 -0.65 13.74
C LEU A 57 1.72 -1.12 14.83
N ASP A 58 1.99 -2.24 15.51
CA ASP A 58 1.15 -2.79 16.60
C ASP A 58 -0.34 -2.96 16.25
N MET A 59 -0.65 -3.28 14.98
CA MET A 59 -2.04 -3.31 14.47
C MET A 59 -2.86 -4.54 14.92
N ASN A 60 -2.24 -5.59 15.47
CA ASN A 60 -2.87 -6.84 15.89
C ASN A 60 -3.88 -7.43 14.88
N LEU A 61 -3.46 -7.49 13.62
CA LEU A 61 -4.25 -7.97 12.49
C LEU A 61 -4.26 -9.50 12.43
N PRO A 62 -5.43 -10.13 12.23
CA PRO A 62 -5.52 -11.51 11.79
C PRO A 62 -5.17 -11.60 10.29
N ARG A 63 -5.14 -12.81 9.74
CA ARG A 63 -5.01 -13.04 8.29
C ARG A 63 -6.07 -12.28 7.51
N LEU A 64 -5.62 -11.51 6.53
CA LEU A 64 -6.48 -10.66 5.70
C LEU A 64 -7.20 -11.47 4.61
N GLU A 65 -6.63 -12.61 4.22
CA GLU A 65 -7.10 -13.43 3.10
C GLU A 65 -6.81 -14.91 3.35
N THR A 66 -7.37 -15.80 2.52
CA THR A 66 -7.06 -17.23 2.57
C THR A 66 -6.03 -17.59 1.52
N ALA A 67 -4.97 -18.31 1.89
CA ALA A 67 -3.90 -18.72 0.95
C ALA A 67 -3.85 -20.24 0.76
N LEU A 68 -3.92 -20.68 -0.50
CA LEU A 68 -3.94 -22.08 -0.93
C LEU A 68 -2.86 -22.33 -1.99
N GLY A 69 -1.91 -23.23 -1.71
CA GLY A 69 -0.92 -23.70 -2.68
C GLY A 69 -1.47 -24.79 -3.59
N ASP A 70 -1.04 -24.79 -4.85
CA ASP A 70 -1.28 -25.93 -5.75
C ASP A 70 -0.68 -27.23 -5.14
N PRO A 71 -1.25 -28.42 -5.43
CA PRO A 71 -0.79 -29.69 -4.85
C PRO A 71 0.71 -29.95 -5.02
N ASP A 72 1.28 -29.52 -6.15
CA ASP A 72 2.70 -29.71 -6.49
C ASP A 72 3.62 -28.61 -5.93
N SER A 73 3.06 -27.61 -5.23
CA SER A 73 3.84 -26.50 -4.69
C SER A 73 4.66 -26.92 -3.48
N LYS A 74 5.96 -26.60 -3.51
CA LYS A 74 6.90 -26.86 -2.42
C LYS A 74 6.95 -25.66 -1.49
N VAL A 75 6.23 -25.74 -0.37
CA VAL A 75 6.14 -24.64 0.60
C VAL A 75 6.72 -25.04 1.95
N LYS A 76 7.53 -24.15 2.55
CA LYS A 76 8.07 -24.29 3.91
C LYS A 76 7.52 -23.20 4.82
N LYS A 77 6.98 -23.59 5.98
CA LYS A 77 6.53 -22.66 7.02
C LYS A 77 7.73 -22.00 7.73
N ILE A 78 7.66 -20.69 7.94
CA ILE A 78 8.64 -19.89 8.68
C ILE A 78 7.93 -19.26 9.88
N PRO A 79 8.28 -19.61 11.13
CA PRO A 79 7.70 -18.97 12.32
C PRO A 79 7.86 -17.44 12.29
N ALA A 80 6.88 -16.70 12.82
CA ALA A 80 6.87 -15.23 12.80
C ALA A 80 8.16 -14.62 13.34
N GLU A 81 8.66 -15.09 14.48
CA GLU A 81 9.90 -14.58 15.10
C GLU A 81 11.13 -14.78 14.19
N THR A 82 11.25 -15.96 13.57
CA THR A 82 12.33 -16.26 12.61
C THR A 82 12.20 -15.42 11.34
N PHE A 83 10.98 -15.19 10.87
CA PHE A 83 10.72 -14.33 9.72
C PHE A 83 11.11 -12.88 10.03
N LEU A 84 10.67 -12.34 11.16
CA LEU A 84 10.94 -10.96 11.55
C LEU A 84 12.44 -10.70 11.74
N SER A 85 13.18 -11.60 12.39
CA SER A 85 14.64 -11.47 12.53
C SER A 85 15.38 -11.59 11.19
N SER A 86 14.81 -12.32 10.23
CA SER A 86 15.40 -12.44 8.89
C SER A 86 15.24 -11.18 8.02
N LEU A 87 14.36 -10.24 8.39
CA LEU A 87 14.18 -8.98 7.64
C LEU A 87 15.40 -8.05 7.70
N ASP A 88 16.31 -8.24 8.67
CA ASP A 88 17.58 -7.51 8.71
C ASP A 88 18.52 -7.93 7.56
N THR A 89 18.25 -9.08 6.94
CA THR A 89 18.98 -9.55 5.76
C THR A 89 18.43 -8.90 4.49
N TYR A 90 19.26 -8.11 3.80
CA TYR A 90 18.87 -7.37 2.59
C TYR A 90 18.16 -8.24 1.54
N SER A 91 18.66 -9.45 1.25
CA SER A 91 18.05 -10.33 0.24
C SER A 91 16.64 -10.77 0.63
N VAL A 92 16.38 -10.99 1.92
CA VAL A 92 15.07 -11.37 2.45
C VAL A 92 14.13 -10.16 2.40
N ALA A 93 14.55 -9.01 2.93
CA ALA A 93 13.75 -7.78 2.88
C ALA A 93 13.37 -7.39 1.44
N LEU A 94 14.32 -7.52 0.50
CA LEU A 94 14.07 -7.24 -0.91
C LEU A 94 13.08 -8.24 -1.51
N ASN A 95 13.23 -9.55 -1.23
CA ASN A 95 12.30 -10.58 -1.68
C ASN A 95 10.88 -10.27 -1.22
N VAL A 96 10.70 -10.02 0.08
CA VAL A 96 9.41 -9.68 0.69
C VAL A 96 8.84 -8.40 0.09
N SER A 97 9.67 -7.37 -0.12
CA SER A 97 9.24 -6.12 -0.76
C SER A 97 8.74 -6.37 -2.19
N MET A 98 9.44 -7.17 -2.99
CA MET A 98 9.00 -7.50 -4.35
C MET A 98 7.70 -8.30 -4.35
N VAL A 99 7.58 -9.29 -3.46
CA VAL A 99 6.35 -10.10 -3.33
C VAL A 99 5.16 -9.22 -2.95
N ILE A 100 5.27 -8.40 -1.90
CA ILE A 100 4.16 -7.53 -1.48
C ILE A 100 3.85 -6.50 -2.58
N ALA A 101 4.85 -5.95 -3.28
CA ALA A 101 4.62 -5.06 -4.42
C ALA A 101 3.79 -5.74 -5.52
N GLU A 102 4.09 -7.00 -5.84
CA GLU A 102 3.30 -7.78 -6.80
C GLU A 102 1.86 -8.01 -6.29
N GLN A 103 1.68 -8.32 -5.01
CA GLN A 103 0.34 -8.44 -4.40
C GLN A 103 -0.44 -7.12 -4.46
N VAL A 104 0.20 -5.97 -4.23
CA VAL A 104 -0.42 -4.65 -4.37
C VAL A 104 -0.88 -4.42 -5.80
N VAL A 105 -0.06 -4.78 -6.80
CA VAL A 105 -0.44 -4.66 -8.22
C VAL A 105 -1.65 -5.54 -8.55
N LEU A 106 -1.61 -6.82 -8.17
CA LEU A 106 -2.68 -7.78 -8.46
C LEU A 106 -3.99 -7.40 -7.77
N THR A 107 -3.94 -6.96 -6.51
CA THR A 107 -5.13 -6.52 -5.78
C THR A 107 -5.68 -5.20 -6.32
N ASN A 108 -4.84 -4.26 -6.77
CA ASN A 108 -5.30 -3.06 -7.48
C ASN A 108 -6.03 -3.42 -8.78
N GLN A 109 -5.58 -4.43 -9.53
CA GLN A 109 -6.27 -4.88 -10.74
C GLN A 109 -7.68 -5.42 -10.43
N ILE A 110 -7.83 -6.19 -9.33
CA ILE A 110 -9.13 -6.66 -8.85
C ILE A 110 -10.02 -5.45 -8.51
N ILE A 111 -9.52 -4.51 -7.71
CA ILE A 111 -10.27 -3.31 -7.31
C ILE A 111 -10.74 -2.51 -8.54
N ASN A 112 -9.86 -2.31 -9.52
CA ASN A 112 -10.17 -1.60 -10.75
C ASN A 112 -11.21 -2.34 -11.60
N THR A 113 -11.08 -3.67 -11.73
CA THR A 113 -12.06 -4.50 -12.45
C THR A 113 -13.42 -4.43 -11.76
N ASN A 114 -13.45 -4.55 -10.44
CA ASN A 114 -14.66 -4.43 -9.65
C ASN A 114 -15.28 -3.04 -9.81
N LEU A 115 -14.46 -1.97 -9.76
CA LEU A 115 -14.86 -0.58 -10.01
C LEU A 115 -15.50 -0.38 -11.39
N GLU A 116 -14.95 -1.00 -12.44
CA GLU A 116 -15.47 -0.92 -13.81
C GLU A 116 -16.75 -1.75 -14.00
N SER A 117 -16.87 -2.87 -13.28
CA SER A 117 -18.05 -3.75 -13.32
C SER A 117 -19.29 -3.16 -12.65
N VAL A 118 -19.12 -2.16 -11.77
CA VAL A 118 -20.23 -1.40 -11.19
C VAL A 118 -20.87 -0.55 -12.30
N GLN A 119 -21.93 -1.04 -12.91
CA GLN A 119 -22.69 -0.31 -13.93
C GLN A 119 -23.78 0.58 -13.31
N GLY A 120 -24.08 1.71 -13.97
CA GLY A 120 -25.26 2.54 -13.67
C GLY A 120 -25.22 3.28 -12.33
N ASP A 121 -26.33 3.21 -11.58
CA ASP A 121 -26.57 4.02 -10.37
C ASP A 121 -25.63 3.66 -9.21
N GLU A 122 -25.12 2.44 -9.13
CA GLU A 122 -24.17 2.05 -8.07
C GLU A 122 -22.82 2.75 -8.20
N LYS A 123 -22.34 2.99 -9.42
CA LYS A 123 -21.11 3.76 -9.67
C LYS A 123 -21.30 5.22 -9.25
N ARG A 124 -22.45 5.81 -9.58
CA ARG A 124 -22.82 7.16 -9.13
C ARG A 124 -22.91 7.26 -7.63
N VAL A 125 -23.54 6.29 -6.97
CA VAL A 125 -23.62 6.22 -5.51
C VAL A 125 -22.23 6.11 -4.90
N LYS A 126 -21.33 5.32 -5.50
CA LYS A 126 -19.94 5.18 -5.05
C LYS A 126 -19.15 6.48 -5.19
N GLU A 127 -19.13 7.09 -6.38
CA GLU A 127 -18.45 8.36 -6.65
C GLU A 127 -18.98 9.47 -5.75
N THR A 128 -20.30 9.55 -5.58
CA THR A 128 -20.95 10.52 -4.70
C THR A 128 -20.56 10.29 -3.24
N SER A 129 -20.51 9.03 -2.80
CA SER A 129 -20.09 8.69 -1.43
C SER A 129 -18.64 9.09 -1.17
N ILE A 130 -17.72 8.78 -2.09
CA ILE A 130 -16.30 9.16 -1.98
C ILE A 130 -16.16 10.69 -1.91
N GLU A 131 -16.83 11.43 -2.78
CA GLU A 131 -16.72 12.89 -2.78
C GLU A 131 -17.36 13.50 -1.53
N TYR A 132 -18.49 12.96 -1.07
CA TYR A 132 -19.10 13.34 0.21
C TYR A 132 -18.12 13.17 1.36
N TYR A 133 -17.48 12.00 1.48
CA TYR A 133 -16.46 11.73 2.50
C TYR A 133 -15.29 12.72 2.40
N ARG A 134 -14.77 12.98 1.20
CA ARG A 134 -13.67 13.94 1.00
C ARG A 134 -14.05 15.35 1.41
N ILE A 135 -15.29 15.77 1.19
CA ILE A 135 -15.80 17.08 1.63
C ILE A 135 -15.83 17.14 3.16
N VAL A 136 -16.38 16.10 3.80
CA VAL A 136 -16.44 16.02 5.27
C VAL A 136 -15.03 15.97 5.88
N ALA A 137 -14.11 15.20 5.31
CA ALA A 137 -12.72 15.14 5.76
C ALA A 137 -12.00 16.50 5.63
N ARG A 138 -12.23 17.24 4.54
CA ARG A 138 -11.70 18.62 4.38
C ARG A 138 -12.29 19.56 5.42
N LEU A 139 -13.58 19.43 5.72
CA LEU A 139 -14.24 20.23 6.75
C LEU A 139 -13.64 19.94 8.14
N HIS A 140 -13.36 18.66 8.44
CA HIS A 140 -12.68 18.24 9.66
C HIS A 140 -11.26 18.84 9.75
N GLN A 141 -10.51 18.80 8.66
CA GLN A 141 -9.18 19.41 8.61
C GLN A 141 -9.20 20.93 8.87
N GLU A 142 -10.21 21.65 8.36
CA GLU A 142 -10.36 23.08 8.64
C GLU A 142 -10.81 23.36 10.09
N TYR A 143 -11.63 22.48 10.68
CA TYR A 143 -11.93 22.54 12.10
C TYR A 143 -10.67 22.36 12.96
N GLU A 144 -9.83 21.37 12.67
CA GLU A 144 -8.58 21.13 13.41
C GLU A 144 -7.64 22.33 13.38
N LYS A 145 -7.59 23.07 12.26
CA LYS A 145 -6.78 24.30 12.13
C LYS A 145 -7.35 25.49 12.89
N ARG A 146 -8.66 25.72 12.81
CA ARG A 146 -9.29 26.98 13.25
C ARG A 146 -10.03 26.88 14.58
N ARG A 147 -10.34 25.65 15.02
CA ARG A 147 -11.08 25.31 16.25
C ARG A 147 -12.42 26.05 16.42
N LEU A 148 -13.10 26.39 15.31
CA LEU A 148 -14.37 27.10 15.35
C LEU A 148 -15.52 26.15 15.76
N PRO A 149 -16.36 26.50 16.77
CA PRO A 149 -17.42 25.62 17.26
C PRO A 149 -18.46 25.21 16.21
N TRP A 150 -18.83 26.12 15.31
CA TRP A 150 -19.81 25.83 14.25
C TRP A 150 -19.29 24.83 13.21
N LEU A 151 -17.96 24.81 12.97
CA LEU A 151 -17.33 23.80 12.11
C LEU A 151 -17.39 22.41 12.77
N LYS A 152 -17.11 22.34 14.08
CA LYS A 152 -17.21 21.10 14.86
C LYS A 152 -18.60 20.46 14.75
N MET A 153 -19.64 21.28 14.92
CA MET A 153 -21.03 20.80 14.83
C MET A 153 -21.35 20.25 13.43
N LEU A 154 -20.82 20.88 12.37
CA LEU A 154 -21.04 20.39 11.00
C LEU A 154 -20.27 19.10 10.72
N THR A 155 -19.02 18.98 11.16
CA THR A 155 -18.22 17.77 10.95
C THR A 155 -18.85 16.57 11.65
N GLU A 156 -19.20 16.69 12.92
CA GLU A 156 -19.86 15.62 13.70
C GLU A 156 -21.19 15.19 13.07
N LYS A 157 -21.97 16.17 12.57
CA LYS A 157 -23.25 15.90 11.89
C LYS A 157 -23.08 15.06 10.64
N PHE A 158 -22.08 15.35 9.80
CA PHE A 158 -21.96 14.71 8.49
C PHE A 158 -21.09 13.44 8.51
N GLU A 159 -20.13 13.32 9.44
CA GLU A 159 -19.27 12.13 9.61
C GLU A 159 -20.05 10.86 9.93
N THR A 160 -21.11 10.98 10.72
CA THR A 160 -21.90 9.82 11.16
C THR A 160 -22.84 9.26 10.09
N THR A 161 -23.03 9.99 8.99
CA THR A 161 -23.96 9.59 7.92
C THR A 161 -23.49 8.32 7.19
N LEU A 162 -24.45 7.49 6.77
CA LEU A 162 -24.16 6.26 6.04
C LEU A 162 -23.36 6.51 4.74
N ILE A 163 -23.65 7.62 4.06
CA ILE A 163 -22.95 8.04 2.83
C ILE A 163 -21.48 8.36 3.16
N CYS A 164 -21.21 9.05 4.27
CA CYS A 164 -19.83 9.32 4.71
C CYS A 164 -19.08 8.05 5.04
N LYS A 165 -19.68 7.12 5.78
CA LYS A 165 -19.07 5.83 6.13
C LYS A 165 -18.78 4.97 4.89
N ARG A 166 -19.70 4.95 3.92
CA ARG A 166 -19.47 4.29 2.62
C ARG A 166 -18.34 4.97 1.85
N GLY A 167 -18.33 6.30 1.80
CA GLY A 167 -17.28 7.09 1.16
C GLY A 167 -15.91 6.90 1.77
N GLU A 168 -15.85 6.79 3.10
CA GLU A 168 -14.64 6.47 3.85
C GLU A 168 -14.13 5.07 3.49
N ALA A 169 -15.00 4.06 3.49
CA ALA A 169 -14.63 2.69 3.11
C ALA A 169 -14.08 2.63 1.67
N PHE A 170 -14.73 3.29 0.71
CA PHE A 170 -14.25 3.36 -0.66
C PHE A 170 -12.95 4.19 -0.80
N GLY A 171 -12.85 5.29 -0.04
CA GLY A 171 -11.83 6.33 -0.18
C GLY A 171 -10.57 6.12 0.65
N ARG A 172 -10.59 5.26 1.68
CA ARG A 172 -9.42 4.94 2.52
C ARG A 172 -8.32 4.32 1.66
N THR A 173 -7.49 5.17 1.09
CA THR A 173 -6.24 4.81 0.45
C THR A 173 -5.20 5.13 1.50
N ALA A 174 -4.64 4.08 2.10
CA ALA A 174 -3.53 4.08 3.02
C ALA A 174 -3.43 5.20 4.07
N ALA A 175 -3.84 4.90 5.32
CA ALA A 175 -3.43 5.74 6.44
C ALA A 175 -1.89 5.74 6.56
N PRO A 176 -1.30 6.89 6.88
CA PRO A 176 0.14 7.09 6.77
C PRO A 176 0.94 6.40 7.88
N THR A 177 2.12 5.90 7.50
CA THR A 177 3.18 5.60 8.46
C THR A 177 3.98 6.85 8.75
N ARG A 178 4.11 7.22 10.03
CA ARG A 178 5.11 8.19 10.47
C ARG A 178 6.47 7.53 10.47
N ILE A 179 7.29 7.88 9.49
CA ILE A 179 8.68 7.46 9.46
C ILE A 179 9.51 8.62 9.97
N THR A 180 9.93 8.52 11.22
CA THR A 180 10.95 9.42 11.76
C THR A 180 12.28 8.90 11.25
N THR A 181 12.74 9.38 10.09
CA THR A 181 14.14 9.16 9.72
C THR A 181 14.71 10.43 9.09
N PRO A 182 15.76 11.02 9.71
CA PRO A 182 16.49 12.10 9.10
C PRO A 182 17.42 11.50 8.04
N LEU A 183 16.90 11.25 6.84
CA LEU A 183 17.73 11.03 5.66
C LEU A 183 17.91 12.38 4.97
N VAL A 184 18.73 13.22 5.59
CA VAL A 184 19.21 14.47 4.99
C VAL A 184 20.64 14.23 4.53
N ASN A 185 20.80 13.44 3.47
CA ASN A 185 21.94 13.64 2.59
C ASN A 185 21.46 14.60 1.49
N THR A 186 22.01 15.81 1.50
CA THR A 186 21.67 16.91 0.59
C THR A 186 21.68 16.52 -0.89
N GLU A 187 22.48 15.51 -1.27
CA GLU A 187 22.58 14.99 -2.64
C GLU A 187 21.33 14.22 -3.13
N THR A 188 20.52 13.70 -2.21
CA THR A 188 19.28 12.95 -2.53
C THR A 188 18.01 13.78 -2.36
N THR A 189 18.15 14.99 -1.82
CA THR A 189 17.04 15.91 -1.61
C THR A 189 16.62 16.54 -2.94
N LEU A 190 15.32 16.53 -3.20
CA LEU A 190 14.70 17.13 -4.37
C LEU A 190 13.60 18.09 -3.92
N GLU A 191 13.81 19.37 -4.20
CA GLU A 191 12.81 20.43 -4.02
C GLU A 191 12.08 20.66 -5.34
N LEU A 192 10.75 20.57 -5.31
CA LEU A 192 9.93 20.84 -6.48
C LEU A 192 8.87 21.88 -6.13
N PRO A 193 8.67 22.89 -6.98
CA PRO A 193 7.63 23.88 -6.75
C PRO A 193 6.25 23.27 -6.94
N LYS A 194 5.23 23.96 -6.43
CA LYS A 194 3.84 23.69 -6.77
C LYS A 194 3.67 23.53 -8.28
N ASP A 195 2.79 22.61 -8.65
CA ASP A 195 2.45 22.22 -10.02
C ASP A 195 3.52 21.42 -10.79
N ALA A 196 4.70 21.17 -10.20
CA ALA A 196 5.69 20.28 -10.81
C ALA A 196 5.17 18.84 -10.94
N VAL A 197 5.44 18.22 -12.09
CA VAL A 197 5.15 16.79 -12.31
C VAL A 197 6.35 15.99 -11.79
N ILE A 198 6.08 15.11 -10.82
CA ILE A 198 7.10 14.25 -10.18
C ILE A 198 7.33 13.00 -11.03
N CYS A 199 6.23 12.38 -11.50
CA CYS A 199 6.28 11.31 -12.49
C CYS A 199 4.96 11.24 -13.27
N GLU A 200 5.01 10.65 -14.46
CA GLU A 200 3.86 10.50 -15.34
C GLU A 200 3.38 9.05 -15.39
N GLN A 201 2.07 8.84 -15.37
CA GLN A 201 1.47 7.53 -15.61
C GLN A 201 1.97 6.94 -16.93
N GLY A 202 2.31 5.65 -16.92
CA GLY A 202 2.79 4.93 -18.10
C GLY A 202 4.28 5.12 -18.40
N SER A 203 4.97 6.03 -17.71
CA SER A 203 6.43 6.17 -17.85
C SER A 203 7.16 5.05 -17.11
N MET A 204 8.38 4.74 -17.54
CA MET A 204 9.28 3.88 -16.76
C MET A 204 9.83 4.66 -15.57
N GLY A 205 10.02 4.01 -14.43
CA GLY A 205 10.63 4.63 -13.26
C GLY A 205 11.67 3.71 -12.63
N ASP A 206 12.90 4.18 -12.52
CA ASP A 206 14.02 3.51 -11.85
C ASP A 206 14.35 4.13 -10.49
N GLU A 207 13.37 4.83 -9.92
CA GLU A 207 13.51 5.62 -8.70
C GLU A 207 12.21 5.68 -7.89
N MET A 208 12.38 5.79 -6.57
CA MET A 208 11.31 6.00 -5.59
C MET A 208 11.57 7.27 -4.79
N TYR A 209 10.56 7.71 -4.06
CA TYR A 209 10.63 8.93 -3.28
C TYR A 209 10.04 8.75 -1.89
N ILE A 210 10.54 9.55 -0.96
CA ILE A 210 9.99 9.71 0.39
C ILE A 210 9.57 11.17 0.55
N LEU A 211 8.31 11.41 0.89
CA LEU A 211 7.80 12.76 1.11
C LEU A 211 8.34 13.33 2.43
N GLN A 212 9.17 14.38 2.37
CA GLN A 212 9.65 15.08 3.56
C GLN A 212 8.70 16.23 3.96
N SER A 213 8.17 16.98 3.00
CA SER A 213 7.16 18.01 3.27
C SER A 213 6.37 18.38 2.02
N GLY A 214 5.21 19.00 2.22
CA GLY A 214 4.32 19.44 1.15
C GLY A 214 3.18 18.48 0.88
N THR A 215 2.54 18.60 -0.28
CA THR A 215 1.41 17.75 -0.68
C THR A 215 1.52 17.38 -2.16
N ILE A 216 1.20 16.13 -2.49
CA ILE A 216 1.23 15.55 -3.83
C ILE A 216 -0.17 15.08 -4.20
N ASP A 217 -0.65 15.45 -5.37
CA ASP A 217 -1.85 14.85 -5.96
C ASP A 217 -1.48 13.59 -6.76
N VAL A 218 -2.27 12.53 -6.57
CA VAL A 218 -2.20 11.28 -7.33
C VAL A 218 -3.29 11.32 -8.39
N LEU A 219 -2.91 11.23 -9.66
CA LEU A 219 -3.82 11.28 -10.79
C LEU A 219 -3.76 9.99 -11.61
N ILE A 220 -4.92 9.42 -11.90
CA ILE A 220 -5.07 8.26 -12.80
C ILE A 220 -5.93 8.71 -13.97
N ASN A 221 -5.44 8.54 -15.19
CA ASN A 221 -6.08 8.99 -16.43
C ASN A 221 -6.50 10.48 -16.35
N GLY A 222 -5.63 11.31 -15.76
CA GLY A 222 -5.87 12.75 -15.57
C GLY A 222 -6.83 13.13 -14.44
N THR A 223 -7.49 12.17 -13.79
CA THR A 223 -8.42 12.42 -12.68
C THR A 223 -7.72 12.25 -11.35
N ARG A 224 -7.81 13.24 -10.46
CA ARG A 224 -7.26 13.15 -9.10
C ARG A 224 -8.01 12.11 -8.27
N VAL A 225 -7.31 11.05 -7.87
CA VAL A 225 -7.85 9.97 -7.04
C VAL A 225 -7.57 10.17 -5.55
N THR A 226 -6.46 10.81 -5.19
CA THR A 226 -6.16 11.18 -3.79
C THR A 226 -5.10 12.28 -3.72
N SER A 227 -4.84 12.79 -2.52
CA SER A 227 -3.67 13.62 -2.20
C SER A 227 -2.88 12.94 -1.07
N ILE A 228 -1.56 13.01 -1.14
CA ILE A 228 -0.62 12.51 -0.13
C ILE A 228 0.06 13.73 0.51
N SER A 229 -0.01 13.88 1.83
CA SER A 229 0.63 14.99 2.56
C SER A 229 1.50 14.51 3.72
N ASP A 230 1.63 13.20 3.89
CA ASP A 230 2.18 12.63 5.10
C ASP A 230 3.70 12.54 5.03
N HIS A 231 4.35 13.11 6.05
CA HIS A 231 5.80 13.02 6.21
C HIS A 231 6.22 11.55 6.32
N GLY A 232 7.24 11.16 5.55
CA GLY A 232 7.75 9.80 5.47
C GLY A 232 7.00 8.90 4.48
N TYR A 233 5.97 9.39 3.78
CA TYR A 233 5.22 8.57 2.83
C TYR A 233 6.11 8.14 1.65
N VAL A 234 6.19 6.83 1.45
CA VAL A 234 6.96 6.21 0.36
C VAL A 234 6.09 6.02 -0.87
N PHE A 235 6.57 6.48 -2.03
CA PHE A 235 5.89 6.33 -3.30
C PHE A 235 6.84 6.08 -4.47
N GLY A 236 6.31 5.46 -5.53
CA GLY A 236 7.07 5.11 -6.72
C GLY A 236 7.93 3.84 -6.57
N GLU A 237 7.81 3.15 -5.45
CA GLU A 237 8.57 1.95 -5.11
C GLU A 237 8.20 0.74 -5.97
N ILE A 238 6.95 0.60 -6.40
CA ILE A 238 6.50 -0.53 -7.23
C ILE A 238 7.22 -0.54 -8.58
N ALA A 239 7.29 0.61 -9.25
CA ALA A 239 8.00 0.75 -10.52
C ALA A 239 9.49 0.42 -10.37
N LEU A 240 10.11 0.88 -9.27
CA LEU A 240 11.50 0.58 -8.95
C LEU A 240 11.75 -0.92 -8.71
N LEU A 241 10.87 -1.57 -7.93
CA LEU A 241 11.02 -2.97 -7.51
C LEU A 241 10.72 -3.96 -8.63
N LEU A 242 9.59 -3.77 -9.32
CA LEU A 242 9.08 -4.70 -10.33
C LEU A 242 9.55 -4.36 -11.75
N GLY A 243 10.12 -3.17 -11.97
CA GLY A 243 10.47 -2.69 -13.30
C GLY A 243 9.25 -2.38 -14.17
N GLU A 244 8.10 -2.14 -13.54
CA GLU A 244 6.85 -1.81 -14.21
C GLU A 244 6.72 -0.31 -14.51
N LYS A 245 5.76 0.03 -15.38
CA LYS A 245 5.39 1.42 -15.64
C LYS A 245 4.71 2.06 -14.42
N ARG A 246 4.85 3.38 -14.27
CA ARG A 246 4.12 4.14 -13.25
C ARG A 246 2.61 3.96 -13.44
N THR A 247 1.92 3.62 -12.35
CA THR A 247 0.46 3.38 -12.37
C THR A 247 -0.37 4.67 -12.28
N ALA A 248 0.25 5.78 -11.88
CA ALA A 248 -0.39 7.08 -11.72
C ALA A 248 0.61 8.21 -12.02
N THR A 249 0.09 9.36 -12.42
CA THR A 249 0.83 10.62 -12.47
C THR A 249 0.85 11.21 -11.07
N LEU A 250 2.02 11.65 -10.61
CA LEU A 250 2.18 12.34 -9.34
C LEU A 250 2.55 13.80 -9.60
N LYS A 251 1.77 14.73 -9.05
CA LYS A 251 1.94 16.17 -9.26
C LYS A 251 1.99 16.90 -7.92
N ALA A 252 2.95 17.80 -7.76
CA ALA A 252 3.08 18.63 -6.56
C ALA A 252 1.88 19.60 -6.46
N LYS A 253 1.13 19.51 -5.35
CA LYS A 253 -0.03 20.39 -5.04
C LYS A 253 0.41 21.65 -4.28
N SER A 254 1.48 21.55 -3.52
CA SER A 254 2.24 22.64 -2.92
C SER A 254 3.70 22.52 -3.34
N ASP A 255 4.57 23.41 -2.86
CA ASP A 255 6.00 23.12 -2.86
C ASP A 255 6.24 21.84 -2.06
N VAL A 256 7.08 20.95 -2.58
CA VAL A 256 7.36 19.65 -1.98
C VAL A 256 8.86 19.45 -1.82
N LEU A 257 9.21 18.83 -0.70
CA LEU A 257 10.56 18.38 -0.39
C LEU A 257 10.54 16.85 -0.38
N LEU A 258 11.39 16.23 -1.20
CA LEU A 258 11.44 14.78 -1.39
C LEU A 258 12.85 14.26 -1.13
N THR A 259 12.97 13.04 -0.58
CA THR A 259 14.18 12.23 -0.74
C THR A 259 14.00 11.34 -1.95
N ARG A 260 14.86 11.44 -2.96
CA ARG A 260 14.87 10.57 -4.15
C ARG A 260 15.90 9.46 -3.99
N LEU A 261 15.49 8.22 -4.25
CA LEU A 261 16.35 7.04 -4.22
C LEU A 261 16.26 6.30 -5.56
N ARG A 262 17.40 6.10 -6.22
CA ARG A 262 17.50 5.39 -7.50
C ARG A 262 17.94 3.95 -7.34
N LYS A 263 17.65 3.12 -8.34
CA LYS A 263 18.18 1.75 -8.42
C LYS A 263 19.71 1.70 -8.39
N SER A 264 20.38 2.70 -8.95
CA SER A 264 21.84 2.86 -8.92
C SER A 264 22.40 3.07 -7.51
N ASP A 265 21.59 3.64 -6.61
CA ASP A 265 21.99 3.99 -5.25
C ASP A 265 21.99 2.76 -4.33
N ARG A 266 21.73 1.56 -4.91
CA ARG A 266 21.77 0.24 -4.25
C ARG A 266 23.00 0.00 -3.37
N LYS A 267 24.16 0.58 -3.72
CA LYS A 267 25.40 0.45 -2.95
C LYS A 267 25.46 1.39 -1.72
N ASN A 268 24.77 2.52 -1.76
CA ASN A 268 24.69 3.49 -0.65
C ASN A 268 23.63 3.13 0.40
N ILE A 269 22.89 2.03 0.17
CA ILE A 269 21.91 1.47 1.11
C ILE A 269 22.60 0.67 2.24
N SER A 270 23.93 0.48 2.24
CA SER A 270 24.63 -0.24 3.32
C SER A 270 25.08 0.70 4.45
N GLY A 271 24.50 0.53 5.64
CA GLY A 271 24.86 1.24 6.88
C GLY A 271 23.70 2.03 7.50
N ALA A 272 22.97 2.81 6.69
CA ALA A 272 21.70 3.46 7.06
C ALA A 272 20.46 2.58 6.73
N GLN A 273 20.70 1.26 6.62
CA GLN A 273 19.94 0.26 5.88
C GLN A 273 18.56 -0.08 6.49
N ASP A 274 18.44 0.00 7.81
CA ASP A 274 17.23 -0.40 8.52
C ASP A 274 16.04 0.51 8.24
N SER A 275 16.24 1.82 8.25
CA SER A 275 15.11 2.77 8.23
C SER A 275 14.42 2.83 6.87
N ILE A 276 15.17 2.84 5.76
CA ILE A 276 14.62 2.87 4.40
C ILE A 276 13.94 1.54 4.05
N LEU A 277 14.56 0.41 4.38
CA LEU A 277 13.96 -0.89 4.09
C LEU A 277 12.71 -1.11 4.93
N ARG A 278 12.71 -0.74 6.21
CA ARG A 278 11.51 -0.72 7.05
C ARG A 278 10.45 0.21 6.46
N ALA A 279 10.83 1.40 6.02
CA ALA A 279 9.92 2.34 5.37
C ALA A 279 9.21 1.74 4.15
N LEU A 280 10.00 1.10 3.29
CA LEU A 280 9.53 0.43 2.11
C LEU A 280 8.58 -0.72 2.44
N LEU A 281 9.01 -1.63 3.33
CA LEU A 281 8.22 -2.78 3.76
C LEU A 281 6.90 -2.34 4.40
N THR A 282 6.92 -1.36 5.31
CA THR A 282 5.71 -0.85 5.94
C THR A 282 4.78 -0.21 4.90
N SER A 283 5.31 0.61 3.99
CA SER A 283 4.50 1.25 2.95
C SER A 283 3.80 0.22 2.04
N LEU A 284 4.53 -0.80 1.60
CA LEU A 284 3.99 -1.86 0.76
C LEU A 284 2.96 -2.71 1.50
N ALA A 285 3.27 -3.12 2.75
CA ALA A 285 2.37 -3.90 3.57
C ALA A 285 1.07 -3.14 3.86
N GLN A 286 1.14 -1.84 4.15
CA GLN A 286 -0.04 -1.00 4.29
C GLN A 286 -0.84 -0.96 2.98
N LYS A 287 -0.22 -0.66 1.84
CA LYS A 287 -0.91 -0.64 0.54
C LYS A 287 -1.63 -1.96 0.26
N HIS A 288 -0.99 -3.10 0.55
CA HIS A 288 -1.63 -4.41 0.41
C HIS A 288 -2.81 -4.57 1.38
N TYR A 289 -2.63 -4.21 2.65
CA TYR A 289 -3.70 -4.22 3.65
C TYR A 289 -4.95 -3.44 3.20
N TYR A 290 -4.78 -2.19 2.77
CA TYR A 290 -5.90 -1.35 2.32
C TYR A 290 -6.55 -1.81 1.02
N ASN A 291 -5.84 -2.61 0.22
CA ASN A 291 -6.42 -3.21 -0.96
C ASN A 291 -7.28 -4.43 -0.62
N VAL A 292 -6.88 -5.21 0.39
CA VAL A 292 -7.58 -6.44 0.79
C VAL A 292 -8.74 -6.16 1.76
N GLU A 293 -8.68 -5.11 2.58
CA GLU A 293 -9.78 -4.73 3.50
C GLU A 293 -11.02 -4.18 2.77
N LYS A 294 -10.94 -3.89 1.48
CA LYS A 294 -11.96 -3.14 0.71
C LYS A 294 -13.02 -4.00 0.01
#